data_AF-A0A1W9J597-F1
#
_entry.id   AF-A0A1W9J597-F1
#
_cell.length_a   1.000
_cell.length_b   1.000
_cell.length_c   1.000
_cell.angle_alpha   90.00
_cell.angle_beta   90.00
_cell.angle_gamma   90.00
#
_symmetry.space_group_name_H-M   'P 1'
#
loop_
_entity.id
_entity.type
_entity.pdbx_description
1 polymer ?
#
loop_
_entity_poly.entity_id
_entity_poly.type
_entity_poly.pdbx_seq_one_letter_code
_entity_poly.pdbx_strand_id
1 'polypeptide(L)'
;MDGTSSAKAILRWAALAPGAIAAGWLAWVLVNFLNRLTMSFQGLDPNSFLGRAYIETLSGLIMGAAFVYVGAKIAPAHNKNVSFVLAGIAFMMSGIALFPAIVKPDYWAIWSGLCVGFGAGSVVYSISKGQINLEA
;
A
#
# COMPACT_ATOMS: atom_id res chain seq x y z
N MET A 1 29.92 -23.32 1.98
CA MET A 1 29.00 -22.46 1.21
C MET A 1 27.60 -23.01 1.44
N ASP A 2 26.90 -22.47 2.43
CA ASP A 2 25.61 -23.01 2.92
C ASP A 2 24.49 -22.69 1.93
N GLY A 3 24.21 -23.64 1.03
CA GLY A 3 23.15 -23.51 0.02
C GLY A 3 21.74 -23.30 0.59
N THR A 4 21.53 -23.59 1.87
CA THR A 4 20.28 -23.32 2.60
C THR A 4 20.03 -21.82 2.80
N SER A 5 21.07 -21.01 2.96
CA SER A 5 20.95 -19.55 3.13
C SER A 5 20.53 -18.86 1.83
N SER A 6 21.10 -19.28 0.69
CA SER A 6 20.81 -18.72 -0.63
C SER A 6 19.42 -19.13 -1.13
N ALA A 7 18.99 -20.38 -0.92
CA ALA A 7 17.65 -20.83 -1.30
C ALA A 7 16.54 -20.06 -0.58
N LYS A 8 16.71 -19.79 0.72
CA LYS A 8 15.77 -18.97 1.51
C LYS A 8 15.72 -17.52 1.01
N ALA A 9 16.86 -16.95 0.64
CA ALA A 9 16.91 -15.60 0.09
C ALA A 9 16.19 -15.50 -1.27
N ILE A 10 16.40 -16.47 -2.17
CA ILE A 10 15.74 -16.52 -3.47
C ILE A 10 14.22 -16.67 -3.31
N LEU A 11 13.77 -17.55 -2.40
CA LEU A 11 12.34 -17.74 -2.14
C LEU A 11 11.69 -16.46 -1.61
N ARG A 12 12.37 -15.70 -0.74
CA ARG A 12 11.89 -14.41 -0.25
C ARG A 12 11.79 -13.35 -1.34
N TRP A 13 12.74 -13.31 -2.27
CA TRP A 13 12.67 -12.44 -3.45
C TRP A 13 11.50 -12.81 -4.38
N ALA A 14 11.27 -14.11 -4.61
CA ALA A 14 10.13 -14.58 -5.39
C ALA A 14 8.78 -14.26 -4.71
N ALA A 15 8.73 -14.33 -3.38
CA ALA A 15 7.53 -14.01 -2.59
C ALA A 15 7.30 -12.50 -2.39
N LEU A 16 8.29 -11.65 -2.69
CA LEU A 16 8.22 -10.21 -2.41
C LEU A 16 7.11 -9.53 -3.20
N ALA A 17 7.11 -9.70 -4.52
CA ALA A 17 6.11 -9.07 -5.39
C ALA A 17 4.68 -9.57 -5.09
N PRO A 18 4.38 -10.88 -5.09
CA PRO A 18 3.03 -11.35 -4.79
C PRO A 18 2.62 -11.06 -3.34
N GLY A 19 3.56 -11.12 -2.39
CA GLY A 19 3.29 -10.81 -0.99
C GLY A 19 2.96 -9.34 -0.73
N ALA A 20 3.69 -8.41 -1.36
CA ALA A 20 3.41 -6.99 -1.27
C ALA A 20 2.04 -6.65 -1.88
N ILE A 21 1.74 -7.19 -3.06
CA ILE A 21 0.45 -6.98 -3.74
C ILE A 21 -0.71 -7.53 -2.89
N ALA A 22 -0.58 -8.77 -2.40
CA ALA A 22 -1.60 -9.40 -1.56
C ALA A 22 -1.83 -8.62 -0.27
N ALA A 23 -0.76 -8.11 0.37
CA ALA A 23 -0.87 -7.30 1.57
C ALA A 23 -1.55 -5.95 1.31
N GLY A 24 -1.17 -5.25 0.23
CA GLY A 24 -1.83 -4.01 -0.16
C GLY A 24 -3.33 -4.23 -0.42
N TRP A 25 -3.67 -5.28 -1.19
CA TRP A 25 -5.05 -5.61 -1.49
C TRP A 25 -5.86 -6.00 -0.25
N LEU A 26 -5.31 -6.84 0.63
CA LEU A 26 -5.95 -7.20 1.90
C LEU A 26 -6.17 -5.97 2.78
N ALA A 27 -5.19 -5.07 2.87
CA ALA A 27 -5.31 -3.85 3.66
C ALA A 27 -6.42 -2.95 3.11
N TRP A 28 -6.52 -2.81 1.79
CA TRP A 28 -7.60 -2.08 1.14
C TRP A 28 -8.99 -2.69 1.43
N VAL A 29 -9.15 -4.02 1.29
CA VAL A 29 -10.41 -4.72 1.59
C VAL A 29 -10.81 -4.51 3.05
N LEU A 30 -9.86 -4.68 3.96
CA LEU A 30 -10.10 -4.60 5.40
C LEU A 30 -10.51 -3.19 5.82
N VAL A 31 -9.83 -2.16 5.31
CA VAL A 31 -10.15 -0.76 5.60
C VAL A 31 -11.52 -0.37 5.04
N ASN A 32 -11.83 -0.75 3.80
CA ASN A 32 -13.15 -0.47 3.23
C ASN A 32 -14.27 -1.16 3.98
N PHE A 33 -14.05 -2.42 4.38
CA PHE A 33 -15.03 -3.15 5.17
C PHE A 33 -15.25 -2.52 6.55
N LEU A 34 -14.17 -2.21 7.28
CA LEU A 34 -14.23 -1.59 8.61
C LEU A 34 -14.83 -0.18 8.57
N ASN A 35 -14.47 0.63 7.59
CA ASN A 35 -15.02 1.99 7.47
C ASN A 35 -16.50 1.98 7.16
N ARG A 36 -16.96 1.12 6.24
CA ARG A 36 -18.39 0.96 5.93
C ARG A 36 -19.17 0.45 7.14
N LEU A 37 -18.61 -0.51 7.86
CA LEU A 37 -19.21 -1.06 9.07
C LEU A 37 -19.32 0.03 10.16
N THR A 38 -18.24 0.77 10.42
CA THR A 38 -18.21 1.84 11.42
C THR A 38 -19.19 2.96 11.10
N MET A 39 -19.26 3.41 9.84
CA MET A 39 -20.23 4.42 9.40
C MET A 39 -21.68 3.92 9.51
N SER A 40 -21.93 2.63 9.19
CA SER A 40 -23.23 2.01 9.39
C SER A 40 -23.63 1.95 10.87
N PHE A 41 -22.70 1.70 11.78
CA PHE A 41 -22.95 1.72 13.22
C PHE A 41 -23.19 3.13 13.78
N GLN A 42 -22.56 4.15 13.18
CA GLN A 42 -22.72 5.55 13.58
C GLN A 42 -23.91 6.25 12.90
N GLY A 43 -24.66 5.55 12.03
CA GLY A 43 -25.79 6.11 11.30
C GLY A 43 -25.40 7.16 10.25
N LEU A 44 -24.12 7.21 9.87
CA LEU A 44 -23.62 8.12 8.83
C LEU A 44 -23.78 7.48 7.46
N ASP A 45 -24.30 8.23 6.49
CA ASP A 45 -24.42 7.74 5.11
C ASP A 45 -23.03 7.58 4.48
N PRO A 46 -22.60 6.35 4.14
CA PRO A 46 -21.30 6.10 3.51
C PRO A 46 -21.16 6.74 2.13
N ASN A 47 -22.29 7.07 1.48
CA ASN A 47 -22.32 7.73 0.18
C ASN A 47 -22.30 9.26 0.28
N SER A 48 -22.34 9.80 1.50
CA SER A 48 -22.12 11.23 1.71
C SER A 48 -20.74 11.64 1.22
N PHE A 49 -20.61 12.89 0.76
CA PHE A 49 -19.33 13.42 0.28
C PHE A 49 -18.20 13.23 1.30
N LEU A 50 -18.46 13.51 2.58
CA LEU A 50 -17.49 13.35 3.66
C LEU A 50 -17.15 11.88 3.94
N GLY A 51 -18.16 11.00 3.92
CA GLY A 51 -17.95 9.56 4.10
C GLY A 51 -17.07 8.96 2.99
N ARG A 52 -17.37 9.32 1.74
CA ARG A 52 -16.60 8.87 0.57
C ARG A 52 -15.18 9.43 0.57
N ALA A 53 -14.99 10.72 0.89
CA ALA A 53 -13.67 11.32 1.03
C ALA A 53 -12.84 10.62 2.11
N TYR A 54 -13.44 10.30 3.25
CA TYR A 54 -12.75 9.59 4.33
C TYR A 54 -12.36 8.17 3.91
N ILE A 55 -13.29 7.40 3.34
CA ILE A 55 -13.05 6.02 2.91
C ILE A 55 -11.96 5.96 1.84
N GLU A 56 -12.03 6.78 0.80
CA GLU A 56 -11.05 6.79 -0.30
C GLU A 56 -9.67 7.26 0.18
N THR A 57 -9.61 8.29 1.02
CA THR A 57 -8.34 8.77 1.59
C THR A 57 -7.67 7.70 2.44
N LEU A 58 -8.42 7.11 3.38
CA LEU A 58 -7.87 6.17 4.34
C LEU A 58 -7.47 4.86 3.66
N SER A 59 -8.33 4.34 2.77
CA SER A 59 -8.06 3.10 2.02
C SER A 59 -6.86 3.25 1.09
N GLY A 60 -6.74 4.38 0.38
CA GLY A 60 -5.59 4.67 -0.48
C GLY A 60 -4.29 4.76 0.34
N LEU A 61 -4.27 5.57 1.39
CA LEU A 61 -3.09 5.72 2.27
C LEU A 61 -2.64 4.38 2.84
N ILE A 62 -3.56 3.60 3.41
CA ILE A 62 -3.23 2.33 4.04
C ILE A 62 -2.80 1.28 3.01
N MET A 63 -3.43 1.24 1.83
CA MET A 63 -3.02 0.33 0.76
C MET A 63 -1.58 0.61 0.31
N GLY A 64 -1.24 1.86 0.04
CA GLY A 64 0.12 2.26 -0.36
C GLY A 64 1.15 1.98 0.75
N ALA A 65 0.78 2.29 1.99
CA ALA A 65 1.62 2.02 3.16
C ALA A 65 1.87 0.52 3.37
N ALA A 66 0.83 -0.30 3.32
CA ALA A 66 0.92 -1.75 3.50
C ALA A 66 1.73 -2.43 2.41
N PHE A 67 1.56 -2.01 1.15
CA PHE A 67 2.33 -2.51 0.01
C PHE A 67 3.84 -2.33 0.23
N VAL A 68 4.27 -1.11 0.58
CA VAL A 68 5.68 -0.81 0.81
C VAL A 68 6.21 -1.48 2.07
N TYR A 69 5.46 -1.41 3.19
CA TYR A 69 5.89 -1.96 4.48
C TYR A 69 6.10 -3.48 4.39
N VAL A 70 5.12 -4.22 3.85
CA VAL A 70 5.20 -5.67 3.76
C VAL A 70 6.24 -6.09 2.73
N GLY A 71 6.32 -5.41 1.58
CA GLY A 71 7.35 -5.70 0.59
C GLY A 71 8.78 -5.48 1.14
N ALA A 72 9.00 -4.41 1.91
CA ALA A 72 10.28 -4.14 2.55
C ALA A 72 10.61 -5.14 3.68
N LYS A 73 9.59 -5.73 4.34
CA LYS A 73 9.76 -6.76 5.37
C LYS A 73 10.06 -8.14 4.79
N ILE A 74 9.46 -8.48 3.65
CA ILE A 74 9.72 -9.76 2.97
C ILE A 74 11.14 -9.78 2.40
N ALA A 75 11.65 -8.62 1.95
CA ALA A 75 13.00 -8.47 1.43
C ALA A 75 14.05 -9.07 2.39
N PRO A 76 14.96 -9.93 1.91
CA PRO A 76 15.99 -10.53 2.77
C PRO A 76 17.17 -9.59 3.04
N ALA A 77 17.35 -8.53 2.25
CA ALA A 77 18.45 -7.57 2.38
C ALA A 77 18.08 -6.23 1.73
N HIS A 78 18.82 -5.17 2.08
CA HIS A 78 18.70 -3.82 1.50
C HIS A 78 17.29 -3.21 1.62
N ASN A 79 16.60 -3.46 2.75
CA ASN A 79 15.19 -3.08 2.97
C ASN A 79 14.91 -1.60 2.65
N LYS A 80 15.88 -0.70 2.92
CA LYS A 80 15.79 0.72 2.56
C LYS A 80 15.70 0.93 1.05
N ASN A 81 16.63 0.38 0.27
CA ASN A 81 16.60 0.53 -1.19
C ASN A 81 15.37 -0.14 -1.80
N VAL A 82 14.99 -1.32 -1.28
CA VAL A 82 13.79 -2.03 -1.73
C VAL A 82 12.52 -1.22 -1.46
N SER A 83 12.43 -0.53 -0.33
CA SER A 83 11.29 0.35 -0.02
C SER A 83 11.17 1.50 -1.02
N PHE A 84 12.27 2.13 -1.44
CA PHE A 84 12.27 3.16 -2.48
C PHE A 84 11.80 2.61 -3.83
N VAL A 85 12.25 1.41 -4.22
CA VAL A 85 11.82 0.76 -5.46
C VAL A 85 10.32 0.44 -5.41
N LEU A 86 9.83 -0.12 -4.30
CA LEU A 86 8.41 -0.41 -4.11
C LEU A 86 7.55 0.86 -4.14
N ALA A 87 7.98 1.96 -3.53
CA ALA A 87 7.26 3.22 -3.64
C ALA A 87 7.25 3.76 -5.07
N GLY A 88 8.37 3.66 -5.80
CA GLY A 88 8.42 4.00 -7.22
C GLY A 88 7.43 3.19 -8.05
N ILE A 89 7.33 1.89 -7.80
CA ILE A 89 6.34 1.00 -8.43
C ILE A 89 4.92 1.43 -8.05
N ALA A 90 4.65 1.72 -6.78
CA ALA A 90 3.34 2.19 -6.33
C ALA A 90 2.93 3.51 -6.99
N PHE A 91 3.86 4.45 -7.16
CA PHE A 91 3.64 5.69 -7.90
C PHE A 91 3.34 5.44 -9.38
N MET A 92 4.11 4.56 -10.04
CA MET A 92 3.85 4.18 -11.44
C MET A 92 2.47 3.52 -11.58
N MET A 93 2.13 2.57 -10.71
CA MET A 93 0.83 1.90 -10.72
C MET A 93 -0.31 2.88 -10.47
N SER A 94 -0.14 3.82 -9.54
CA SER A 94 -1.10 4.89 -9.31
C SER A 94 -1.27 5.78 -10.55
N GLY A 95 -0.17 6.12 -11.23
CA GLY A 95 -0.22 6.90 -12.47
C GLY A 95 -0.93 6.16 -13.60
N ILE A 96 -0.68 4.86 -13.76
CA ILE A 96 -1.37 4.00 -14.73
C ILE A 96 -2.86 3.90 -14.39
N ALA A 97 -3.21 3.74 -13.12
CA ALA A 97 -4.60 3.69 -12.65
C ALA A 97 -5.34 5.03 -12.82
N LEU A 98 -4.61 6.14 -12.92
CA LEU A 98 -5.17 7.46 -13.19
C LEU A 98 -5.71 7.58 -14.62
N PHE A 99 -5.11 6.88 -15.59
CA PHE A 99 -5.54 6.92 -16.99
C PHE A 99 -7.00 6.46 -17.21
N PRO A 100 -7.45 5.27 -16.75
CA PRO A 100 -8.86 4.88 -16.87
C PRO A 100 -9.80 5.77 -16.04
N ALA A 101 -9.33 6.35 -14.94
CA ALA A 101 -10.10 7.26 -14.10
C ALA A 101 -10.28 8.67 -14.71
N ILE A 102 -9.43 9.04 -15.68
CA ILE A 102 -9.62 10.23 -16.51
C ILE A 102 -10.60 9.91 -17.67
N VAL A 103 -10.45 8.73 -18.29
CA VAL A 103 -11.31 8.31 -19.41
C VAL A 103 -12.77 8.13 -18.99
N LYS A 104 -13.01 7.55 -17.80
CA LYS A 104 -14.30 7.60 -17.12
C LYS A 104 -14.15 8.55 -15.95
N PRO A 105 -14.72 9.77 -15.98
CA PRO A 105 -14.44 10.81 -15.00
C PRO A 105 -14.93 10.40 -13.60
N ASP A 106 -14.07 9.64 -12.91
CA ASP A 106 -14.25 9.19 -11.55
C ASP A 106 -13.21 9.91 -10.69
N TYR A 107 -13.60 11.10 -10.26
CA TYR A 107 -12.77 11.97 -9.41
C TYR A 107 -12.34 11.28 -8.11
N TRP A 108 -13.12 10.32 -7.61
CA TRP A 108 -12.80 9.59 -6.38
C TRP A 108 -11.67 8.61 -6.59
N ALA A 109 -11.65 7.91 -7.74
CA ALA A 109 -10.54 7.03 -8.10
C ALA A 109 -9.23 7.81 -8.30
N ILE A 110 -9.29 9.01 -8.88
CA ILE A 110 -8.12 9.91 -9.01
C ILE A 110 -7.59 10.30 -7.63
N TRP A 111 -8.48 10.71 -6.72
CA TRP A 111 -8.13 11.09 -5.36
C TRP A 111 -7.51 9.92 -4.57
N SER A 112 -8.13 8.75 -4.67
CA SER A 112 -7.65 7.51 -4.04
C SER A 112 -6.24 7.15 -4.51
N GLY A 113 -5.96 7.25 -5.82
CA GLY A 113 -4.63 7.05 -6.38
C GLY A 113 -3.57 7.97 -5.78
N LEU A 114 -3.85 9.28 -5.68
CA LEU A 114 -2.94 10.23 -5.03
C LEU A 114 -2.64 9.82 -3.58
N CYS A 115 -3.67 9.39 -2.84
CA CYS A 115 -3.52 8.93 -1.46
C CYS A 115 -2.63 7.68 -1.36
N VAL A 116 -2.71 6.74 -2.31
CA VAL A 116 -1.80 5.58 -2.38
C VAL A 116 -0.34 6.03 -2.51
N GLY A 117 -0.06 6.98 -3.39
CA GLY A 117 1.28 7.55 -3.55
C GLY A 117 1.80 8.17 -2.25
N PHE A 118 0.97 8.97 -1.56
CA PHE A 118 1.32 9.56 -0.28
C PHE A 118 1.57 8.52 0.82
N GLY A 119 0.73 7.48 0.90
CA GLY A 119 0.88 6.41 1.89
C GLY A 119 2.14 5.55 1.66
N ALA A 120 2.45 5.26 0.40
CA ALA A 120 3.70 4.62 0.03
C ALA A 120 4.91 5.48 0.41
N GLY A 121 4.86 6.79 0.09
CA GLY A 121 5.91 7.75 0.40
C GLY A 121 6.14 7.94 1.90
N SER A 122 5.09 7.99 2.71
CA SER A 122 5.20 8.16 4.16
C SER A 122 5.92 6.97 4.81
N VAL A 123 5.64 5.74 4.37
CA VAL A 123 6.31 4.54 4.88
C VAL A 123 7.79 4.50 4.47
N VAL A 124 8.12 4.82 3.21
CA VAL A 124 9.53 4.92 2.80
C VAL A 124 10.27 5.95 3.62
N TYR A 125 9.66 7.11 3.88
CA TYR A 125 10.27 8.14 4.71
C TYR A 125 10.58 7.62 6.11
N SER A 126 9.62 6.95 6.76
CA SER A 126 9.81 6.36 8.09
C SER A 126 10.87 5.25 8.12
N ILE A 127 10.93 4.38 7.10
CA ILE A 127 11.99 3.38 6.95
C ILE A 127 13.35 4.08 6.75
N SER A 128 13.39 5.14 5.94
CA SER A 128 14.63 5.84 5.59
C SER A 128 15.29 6.52 6.79
N LYS A 129 14.47 7.01 7.74
CA LYS A 129 14.89 7.63 9.00
C LYS A 129 15.21 6.61 10.10
N GLY A 130 15.07 5.30 9.83
CA GLY A 130 15.35 4.26 10.81
C GLY A 130 14.32 4.19 11.95
N GLN A 131 13.14 4.77 11.77
CA GLN A 131 12.08 4.72 12.80
C GLN A 131 11.37 3.35 12.84
N ILE A 132 11.51 2.57 11.77
CA ILE A 132 10.89 1.24 11.64
C ILE A 132 12.01 0.19 11.60
N ASN A 133 12.15 -0.57 12.69
CA ASN A 133 13.01 -1.75 12.72
C ASN A 133 12.32 -2.89 11.95
N LEU A 134 12.85 -3.20 10.77
CA LEU A 134 12.38 -4.30 9.93
C LEU A 134 13.10 -5.63 10.24
N GLU A 135 14.09 -5.59 11.13
CA GLU A 135 14.83 -6.75 11.64
C GLU A 135 14.16 -7.24 12.93
N ALA A 136 13.22 -8.16 12.79
CA ALA A 136 12.64 -8.94 13.89
C ALA A 136 12.74 -10.42 13.55
#